data_AF-A0A2E1PI49-F1
#
_entry.id   AF-A0A2E1PI49-F1
#
_cell.length_a   1.000
_cell.length_b   1.000
_cell.length_c   1.000
_cell.angle_alpha   90.00
_cell.angle_beta   90.00
_cell.angle_gamma   90.00
#
_symmetry.space_group_name_H-M   'P 1'
#
loop_
_entity.id
_entity.type
_entity.pdbx_description
1 polymer ?
#
loop_
_entity_poly.entity_id
_entity_poly.type
_entity_poly.pdbx_seq_one_letter_code
_entity_poly.pdbx_strand_id
1 'polypeptide(L)'
;MLKESLKNLQSSYEIQLLLIDPSLFFYRYFDIEVSNVEISVILGLFFLFIIQLKIKHNNQKFSKSQKQEIPSSLRLDEKNEISSDPVTQKIDLAIAYMNMGSIRKSKLLLGKLKKLKLTKKQIKRIDFILTDLNK
;
A
#
# COMPACT_ATOMS: atom_id res chain seq x y z
N MET A 1 0.38 -38.49 -8.91
CA MET A 1 1.78 -38.32 -8.44
C MET A 1 1.90 -37.30 -7.32
N LEU A 2 2.00 -35.98 -7.56
CA LEU A 2 2.23 -34.97 -6.50
C LEU A 2 1.31 -35.10 -5.27
N LYS A 3 0.00 -35.24 -5.47
CA LYS A 3 -1.01 -35.35 -4.40
C LYS A 3 -0.86 -36.63 -3.56
N GLU A 4 -0.25 -37.66 -4.12
CA GLU A 4 -0.05 -38.97 -3.51
C GLU A 4 1.27 -38.99 -2.74
N SER A 5 2.33 -38.41 -3.31
CA SER A 5 3.61 -38.16 -2.63
C SER A 5 3.44 -37.29 -1.37
N LEU A 6 2.60 -36.26 -1.44
CA LEU A 6 2.27 -35.39 -0.30
C LEU A 6 1.47 -36.09 0.80
N LYS A 7 0.65 -37.09 0.44
CA LYS A 7 -0.17 -37.85 1.39
C LYS A 7 0.66 -38.86 2.19
N ASN A 8 1.82 -39.26 1.66
CA ASN A 8 2.72 -40.23 2.26
C ASN A 8 3.79 -39.58 3.16
N LEU A 9 3.86 -38.24 3.25
CA LEU A 9 4.68 -37.52 4.23
C LEU A 9 4.08 -37.69 5.63
N GLN A 10 4.46 -38.77 6.31
CA GLN A 10 3.89 -39.12 7.61
C GLN A 10 4.97 -39.41 8.67
N SER A 11 6.23 -39.56 8.26
CA SER A 11 7.34 -39.89 9.17
C SER A 11 8.22 -38.69 9.50
N SER A 12 8.68 -38.62 10.75
CA SER A 12 9.66 -37.61 11.21
C SER A 12 10.96 -37.67 10.41
N TYR A 13 11.34 -38.84 9.91
CA TYR A 13 12.51 -39.03 9.06
C TYR A 13 12.40 -38.29 7.72
N GLU A 14 11.21 -38.26 7.12
CA GLU A 14 11.00 -37.64 5.81
C GLU A 14 11.08 -36.11 5.92
N ILE A 15 10.57 -35.57 7.02
CA ILE A 15 10.69 -34.15 7.36
C ILE A 15 12.14 -33.79 7.67
N GLN A 16 12.87 -34.65 8.39
CA GLN A 16 14.31 -34.44 8.63
C GLN A 16 15.10 -34.44 7.32
N LEU A 17 14.77 -35.33 6.39
CA LEU A 17 15.42 -35.37 5.09
C LEU A 17 15.17 -34.08 4.30
N LEU A 18 13.93 -33.57 4.30
CA LEU A 18 13.61 -32.27 3.68
C LEU A 18 14.42 -31.11 4.30
N LEU A 19 14.71 -31.15 5.61
CA LEU A 19 15.44 -30.08 6.29
C LEU A 19 16.95 -30.17 6.12
N ILE A 20 17.51 -31.38 6.13
CA ILE A 20 18.96 -31.62 6.11
C ILE A 20 19.48 -31.67 4.68
N ASP A 21 18.77 -32.37 3.78
CA ASP A 21 19.20 -32.56 2.39
C ASP A 21 17.99 -32.47 1.43
N PRO A 22 17.50 -31.25 1.19
CA PRO A 22 16.27 -31.04 0.43
C PRO A 22 16.38 -31.52 -1.01
N SER A 23 17.54 -31.46 -1.66
CA SER A 23 17.75 -32.01 -3.01
C SER A 23 17.44 -33.50 -3.07
N LEU A 24 17.98 -34.27 -2.11
CA LEU A 24 17.76 -35.71 -2.03
C LEU A 24 16.29 -36.05 -1.76
N PHE A 25 15.62 -35.22 -0.95
CA PHE A 25 14.19 -35.34 -0.72
C PHE A 25 13.37 -35.14 -2.02
N PHE A 26 13.63 -34.06 -2.76
CA PHE A 26 12.89 -33.76 -4.00
C PHE A 26 13.13 -34.80 -5.09
N TYR A 27 14.36 -35.29 -5.21
CA TYR A 27 14.67 -36.39 -6.11
C TYR A 27 13.91 -37.66 -5.71
N ARG A 28 13.98 -38.09 -4.45
CA ARG A 28 13.37 -39.35 -3.99
C ARG A 28 11.85 -39.39 -4.12
N TYR A 29 11.15 -38.30 -3.81
CA TYR A 29 9.67 -38.30 -3.72
C TYR A 29 8.96 -37.75 -4.96
N PHE A 30 9.68 -36.96 -5.76
CA PHE A 30 9.10 -36.25 -6.89
C PHE A 30 9.87 -36.44 -8.20
N ASP A 31 11.01 -37.15 -8.17
CA ASP A 31 11.89 -37.36 -9.34
C ASP A 31 12.38 -36.02 -9.93
N ILE A 32 12.65 -35.06 -9.04
CA ILE A 32 13.09 -33.72 -9.40
C ILE A 32 14.58 -33.60 -9.09
N GLU A 33 15.39 -33.45 -10.14
CA GLU A 33 16.82 -33.16 -10.03
C GLU A 33 17.05 -31.66 -9.82
N VAL A 34 17.28 -31.26 -8.57
CA VAL A 34 17.60 -29.89 -8.17
C VAL A 34 18.70 -29.89 -7.12
N SER A 35 19.59 -28.91 -7.17
CA SER A 35 20.63 -28.74 -6.15
C SER A 35 20.12 -28.00 -4.91
N ASN A 36 20.77 -28.23 -3.77
CA ASN A 36 20.46 -27.50 -2.53
C ASN A 36 20.62 -25.98 -2.69
N VAL A 37 21.51 -25.53 -3.58
CA VAL A 37 21.70 -24.11 -3.89
C VAL A 37 20.49 -23.55 -4.63
N GLU A 38 20.00 -24.24 -5.66
CA GLU A 38 18.80 -23.82 -6.42
C GLU A 38 17.57 -23.75 -5.51
N ILE A 39 17.37 -24.74 -4.64
CA ILE A 39 16.29 -24.75 -3.66
C ILE A 39 16.42 -23.53 -2.72
N SER A 40 17.63 -23.24 -2.24
CA SER A 40 17.88 -22.08 -1.38
C SER A 40 17.57 -20.76 -2.08
N VAL A 41 17.92 -20.62 -3.35
CA VAL A 41 17.60 -19.44 -4.18
C VAL A 41 16.09 -19.27 -4.35
N ILE A 42 15.37 -20.37 -4.66
CA ILE A 42 13.91 -20.37 -4.82
C ILE A 42 13.23 -19.93 -3.51
N LEU A 43 13.64 -20.51 -2.38
CA LEU A 43 13.11 -20.12 -1.06
C LEU A 43 13.39 -18.65 -0.76
N GLY A 44 14.61 -18.17 -1.04
CA GLY A 44 14.97 -16.76 -0.87
C GLY A 44 14.07 -15.81 -1.67
N LEU A 45 13.83 -16.10 -2.94
CA LEU A 45 12.93 -15.31 -3.79
C LEU A 45 11.48 -15.35 -3.28
N PHE A 46 11.00 -16.51 -2.82
CA PHE A 46 9.68 -16.63 -2.24
C PHE A 46 9.53 -15.80 -0.96
N PHE A 47 10.51 -15.82 -0.06
CA PHE A 47 10.50 -15.00 1.15
C PHE A 47 10.54 -13.50 0.82
N LEU A 48 11.36 -13.08 -0.15
CA LEU A 48 11.38 -11.70 -0.63
C LEU A 48 10.00 -11.26 -1.13
N PHE A 49 9.31 -12.12 -1.90
CA PHE A 49 7.95 -11.86 -2.37
C PHE A 49 6.94 -11.68 -1.22
N ILE A 50 6.97 -12.57 -0.22
CA ILE A 50 6.09 -12.48 0.96
C ILE A 50 6.37 -11.22 1.78
N ILE A 51 7.65 -10.88 2.00
CA ILE A 51 8.06 -9.65 2.68
C ILE A 51 7.52 -8.43 1.92
N GLN A 52 7.68 -8.39 0.60
CA GLN A 52 7.18 -7.30 -0.24
C GLN A 52 5.66 -7.17 -0.16
N LEU A 53 4.92 -8.28 -0.18
CA LEU A 53 3.46 -8.29 0.02
C LEU A 53 3.06 -7.73 1.39
N LYS A 54 3.77 -8.13 2.46
CA LYS A 54 3.50 -7.66 3.83
C LYS A 54 3.77 -6.16 3.96
N ILE A 55 4.86 -5.65 3.38
CA ILE A 55 5.17 -4.22 3.33
C ILE A 55 4.07 -3.46 2.59
N LYS A 56 3.65 -3.94 1.41
CA LYS A 56 2.55 -3.33 0.63
C LYS A 56 1.25 -3.25 1.43
N HIS A 57 0.89 -4.31 2.13
CA HIS A 57 -0.31 -4.36 2.97
C HIS A 57 -0.22 -3.46 4.21
N ASN A 58 0.92 -3.42 4.90
CA ASN A 58 1.11 -2.52 6.04
C ASN A 58 1.07 -1.06 5.63
N ASN A 59 1.69 -0.69 4.50
CA ASN A 59 1.62 0.68 3.97
C ASN A 59 0.17 1.10 3.66
N GLN A 60 -0.69 0.17 3.23
CA GLN A 60 -2.13 0.44 3.06
C GLN A 60 -2.87 0.65 4.39
N LYS A 61 -2.46 -0.04 5.48
CA LYS A 61 -3.04 0.16 6.82
C LYS A 61 -2.59 1.47 7.47
N PHE A 62 -1.31 1.85 7.34
CA PHE A 62 -0.83 3.14 7.83
C PHE A 62 -1.48 4.33 7.11
N SER A 63 -1.82 4.18 5.82
CA SER A 63 -2.61 5.20 5.09
C SER A 63 -4.05 5.36 5.61
N LYS A 64 -4.62 4.36 6.29
CA LYS A 64 -5.99 4.43 6.84
C LYS A 64 -6.04 4.91 8.30
N SER A 65 -4.94 4.82 9.04
CA SER A 65 -4.93 5.05 10.49
C SER A 65 -4.60 6.48 10.91
N GLN A 66 -4.18 7.36 10.01
CA GLN A 66 -4.18 8.81 10.27
C GLN A 66 -5.55 9.40 9.89
N LYS A 67 -6.58 9.05 10.65
CA LYS A 67 -7.71 9.98 10.81
C LYS A 67 -7.17 11.15 11.64
N GLN A 68 -6.49 12.08 10.99
CA GLN A 68 -6.45 13.44 11.52
C GLN A 68 -7.90 13.86 11.62
N GLU A 69 -8.37 14.16 12.83
CA GLU A 69 -9.69 14.74 13.03
C GLU A 69 -9.74 16.03 12.20
N ILE A 70 -10.47 15.97 11.09
CA ILE A 70 -10.66 17.10 10.19
C ILE A 70 -11.31 18.20 11.03
N PRO A 71 -10.69 19.39 11.15
CA PRO A 71 -11.31 20.53 11.81
C PRO A 71 -12.74 20.72 11.28
N SER A 72 -13.70 20.94 12.16
CA SER A 72 -15.12 21.10 11.78
C SER A 72 -15.33 22.19 10.70
N SER A 73 -14.39 23.15 10.58
CA SER A 73 -14.35 24.18 9.53
C SER A 73 -14.02 23.68 8.11
N LEU A 74 -13.54 22.44 7.97
CA LEU A 74 -13.24 21.78 6.69
C LEU A 74 -14.29 20.74 6.30
N ARG A 75 -15.34 20.55 7.12
CA ARG A 75 -16.52 19.80 6.69
C ARG A 75 -17.16 20.59 5.55
N LEU A 76 -17.27 19.95 4.38
CA LEU A 76 -18.10 20.46 3.30
C LEU A 76 -19.48 20.74 3.88
N ASP A 77 -20.00 21.96 3.68
CA ASP A 77 -21.36 22.30 4.07
C ASP A 77 -22.30 21.19 3.59
N GLU A 78 -23.21 20.71 4.46
CA GLU A 78 -24.15 19.60 4.19
C GLU A 78 -25.05 19.83 2.96
N LYS A 79 -25.01 21.04 2.38
CA LYS A 79 -25.52 21.31 1.04
C LYS A 79 -24.53 20.73 0.02
N ASN A 80 -24.78 19.49 -0.38
CA ASN A 80 -24.08 18.73 -1.44
C ASN A 80 -24.13 19.39 -2.85
N GLU A 81 -23.88 20.68 -2.97
CA GLU A 81 -23.74 21.34 -4.25
C GLU A 81 -22.26 21.36 -4.64
N ILE A 82 -21.92 20.53 -5.63
CA ILE A 82 -20.64 20.61 -6.33
C ILE A 82 -20.60 21.99 -7.00
N SER A 83 -19.69 22.85 -6.55
CA SER A 83 -19.54 24.19 -7.13
C SER A 83 -19.35 24.09 -8.65
N SER A 84 -20.01 24.95 -9.42
CA SER A 84 -19.81 25.03 -10.88
C SER A 84 -18.47 25.67 -11.26
N ASP A 85 -17.79 26.32 -10.30
CA ASP A 85 -16.48 26.94 -10.53
C ASP A 85 -15.36 25.88 -10.58
N PRO A 86 -14.65 25.73 -11.71
CA PRO A 86 -13.60 24.73 -11.87
C PRO A 86 -12.44 24.88 -10.89
N VAL A 87 -12.20 26.11 -10.39
CA VAL A 87 -11.16 26.35 -9.38
C VAL A 87 -11.60 25.81 -8.03
N THR A 88 -12.84 26.08 -7.63
CA THR A 88 -13.42 25.58 -6.37
C THR A 88 -13.51 24.06 -6.36
N GLN A 89 -13.93 23.42 -7.46
CA GLN A 89 -13.91 21.95 -7.57
C GLN A 89 -12.51 21.34 -7.37
N LYS A 90 -11.47 21.99 -7.89
CA LYS A 90 -10.08 21.53 -7.69
C LYS A 90 -9.60 21.74 -6.26
N ILE A 91 -10.12 22.74 -5.55
CA ILE A 91 -9.89 22.92 -4.11
C ILE A 91 -10.57 21.79 -3.33
N ASP A 92 -11.83 21.47 -3.66
CA ASP A 92 -12.57 20.38 -3.00
C ASP A 92 -11.90 19.02 -3.26
N LEU A 93 -11.37 18.80 -4.47
CA LEU A 93 -10.55 17.63 -4.79
C LEU A 93 -9.25 17.58 -3.97
N ALA A 94 -8.59 18.72 -3.74
CA ALA A 94 -7.41 18.78 -2.89
C ALA A 94 -7.72 18.44 -1.43
N ILE A 95 -8.90 18.85 -0.93
CA ILE A 95 -9.41 18.48 0.39
C ILE A 95 -9.70 16.97 0.44
N ALA A 96 -10.35 16.40 -0.58
CA ALA A 96 -10.58 14.96 -0.66
C ALA A 96 -9.27 14.16 -0.63
N TYR A 97 -8.24 14.60 -1.39
CA TYR A 97 -6.92 13.96 -1.34
C TYR A 97 -6.28 14.02 0.05
N MET A 98 -6.44 15.14 0.77
CA MET A 98 -5.99 15.26 2.16
C MET A 98 -6.73 14.26 3.05
N ASN A 99 -8.06 14.22 2.97
CA ASN A 99 -8.91 13.32 3.76
C ASN A 99 -8.62 11.83 3.48
N MET A 100 -8.12 11.49 2.30
CA MET A 100 -7.66 10.15 1.94
C MET A 100 -6.22 9.83 2.37
N GLY A 101 -5.53 10.74 3.09
CA GLY A 101 -4.13 10.59 3.48
C GLY A 101 -3.12 10.84 2.35
N SER A 102 -3.56 11.30 1.18
CA SER A 102 -2.70 11.60 0.03
C SER A 102 -2.13 13.04 0.08
N ILE A 103 -1.45 13.38 1.18
CA ILE A 103 -0.91 14.72 1.50
C ILE A 103 -0.08 15.32 0.36
N ARG A 104 0.83 14.54 -0.24
CA ARG A 104 1.69 15.00 -1.35
C ARG A 104 0.88 15.44 -2.57
N LYS A 105 -0.18 14.69 -2.91
CA LYS A 105 -1.05 15.03 -4.05
C LYS A 105 -1.85 16.29 -3.77
N SER A 106 -2.36 16.44 -2.54
CA SER A 106 -3.05 17.66 -2.09
C SER A 106 -2.13 18.89 -2.18
N LYS A 107 -0.93 18.85 -1.59
CA LYS A 107 0.05 19.95 -1.67
C LYS A 107 0.41 20.32 -3.11
N LEU A 108 0.66 19.32 -3.96
CA LEU A 108 0.98 19.56 -5.38
C LEU A 108 -0.17 20.27 -6.11
N LEU A 109 -1.41 19.84 -5.87
CA LEU A 109 -2.60 20.43 -6.51
C LEU A 109 -2.82 21.87 -6.03
N LEU A 110 -2.73 22.12 -4.72
CA LEU A 110 -2.84 23.47 -4.15
C LEU A 110 -1.73 24.41 -4.63
N GLY A 111 -0.49 23.90 -4.75
CA GLY A 111 0.64 24.65 -5.28
C GLY A 111 0.45 25.04 -6.76
N LYS A 112 -0.18 24.19 -7.56
CA LYS A 112 -0.58 24.53 -8.94
C LYS A 112 -1.68 25.58 -8.96
N LEU A 113 -2.69 25.47 -8.08
CA LEU A 113 -3.79 26.42 -7.99
C LEU A 113 -3.33 27.82 -7.60
N LYS A 114 -2.35 27.96 -6.69
CA LYS A 114 -1.77 29.26 -6.30
C LYS A 114 -1.15 30.06 -7.46
N LYS A 115 -0.73 29.39 -8.52
CA LYS A 115 -0.14 30.05 -9.71
C LYS A 115 -1.20 30.65 -10.64
N LEU A 116 -2.48 30.38 -10.40
CA LEU A 116 -3.59 30.92 -11.17
C LEU A 116 -4.07 32.25 -10.58
N LYS A 117 -4.84 33.02 -11.36
CA LYS A 117 -5.51 34.22 -10.88
C LYS A 117 -6.72 33.81 -10.03
N LEU A 118 -6.54 33.81 -8.71
CA LEU A 118 -7.54 33.38 -7.74
C LEU A 118 -8.27 34.57 -7.10
N THR A 119 -9.49 34.32 -6.64
CA THR A 119 -10.22 35.29 -5.80
C THR A 119 -9.65 35.32 -4.38
N LYS A 120 -9.84 36.44 -3.66
CA LYS A 120 -9.39 36.58 -2.26
C LYS A 120 -9.94 35.46 -1.35
N LYS A 121 -11.17 34.98 -1.60
CA LYS A 121 -11.79 33.88 -0.85
C LYS A 121 -11.08 32.54 -1.10
N GLN A 122 -10.77 32.23 -2.38
CA GLN A 122 -10.06 31.00 -2.75
C GLN A 122 -8.64 30.96 -2.19
N ILE A 123 -7.93 32.10 -2.21
CA ILE A 123 -6.58 32.22 -1.64
C ILE A 123 -6.60 31.90 -0.15
N LYS A 124 -7.49 32.53 0.63
CA LYS A 124 -7.64 32.26 2.07
C LYS A 124 -7.92 30.79 2.36
N ARG A 125 -8.76 30.14 1.55
CA ARG A 125 -9.12 28.72 1.72
C ARG A 125 -7.92 27.80 1.45
N ILE A 126 -7.16 28.07 0.39
CA ILE A 126 -5.93 27.33 0.07
C ILE A 126 -4.87 27.52 1.16
N ASP A 127 -4.69 28.75 1.65
CA ASP A 127 -3.70 29.05 2.69
C ASP A 127 -4.01 28.30 3.98
N PHE A 128 -5.28 28.30 4.41
CA PHE A 128 -5.74 27.55 5.57
C PHE A 128 -5.40 26.05 5.46
N ILE A 129 -5.71 25.44 4.31
CA ILE A 129 -5.43 24.01 4.06
C ILE A 129 -3.93 23.74 4.07
N LEU A 130 -3.11 24.61 3.48
CA LEU A 130 -1.66 24.43 3.47
C LEU A 130 -1.03 24.56 4.86
N THR A 131 -1.59 25.42 5.73
CA THR A 131 -1.14 25.51 7.13
C THR A 131 -1.41 24.20 7.87
N ASP A 132 -2.58 23.59 7.65
CA ASP A 132 -2.96 22.33 8.30
C ASP A 132 -2.10 21.14 7.80
N LEU A 133 -1.78 21.11 6.50
CA LEU A 133 -0.91 20.08 5.89
C LEU A 133 0.57 20.18 6.32
N ASN A 134 0.99 21.25 6.99
CA ASN A 134 2.37 21.49 7.43
C ASN A 134 2.56 21.34 8.95
N LYS A 135 1.50 21.06 9.70
CA LYS A 135 1.58 20.60 11.10
C LYS A 135 1.97 19.14 11.17
#